data_AF-A0A2I1BU61-F1
#
_entry.id   AF-A0A2I1BU61-F1
#
_cell.length_a   1.000
_cell.length_b   1.000
_cell.length_c   1.000
_cell.angle_alpha   90.00
_cell.angle_beta   90.00
_cell.angle_gamma   90.00
#
_symmetry.space_group_name_H-M   'P 1'
#
loop_
_entity.id
_entity.type
_entity.pdbx_description
1 polymer ?
#
loop_
_entity_poly.entity_id
_entity_poly.type
_entity_poly.pdbx_seq_one_letter_code
_entity_poly.pdbx_strand_id
1 'polypeptide(L)'
;MAWDSAIVRLDLNAGETTTRSDLLVEARGWLLFFKESWAPAPDLEQELHARRALMERWASADQSFRDVSIESFTSDFKGKD
;
A
#
# COMPACT_ATOMS: atom_id res chain seq x y z
N MET A 1 -27.68 4.55 4.49
CA MET A 1 -26.97 3.66 3.56
C MET A 1 -25.59 3.44 4.13
N ALA A 2 -25.40 2.30 4.80
CA ALA A 2 -24.11 1.93 5.38
C ALA A 2 -23.20 1.47 4.23
N TRP A 3 -22.05 2.12 4.09
CA TRP A 3 -21.01 1.64 3.18
C TRP A 3 -20.34 0.46 3.88
N ASP A 4 -20.88 -0.74 3.69
CA ASP A 4 -20.14 -1.97 3.95
C ASP A 4 -19.00 -2.02 2.92
N SER A 5 -17.88 -1.43 3.30
CA SER A 5 -16.63 -1.37 2.53
C SER A 5 -15.96 -2.75 2.52
N ALA A 6 -16.65 -3.73 1.96
CA ALA A 6 -16.07 -4.98 1.52
C ALA A 6 -15.55 -4.79 0.09
N ILE A 7 -14.54 -3.95 -0.10
CA ILE A 7 -13.70 -4.08 -1.29
C ILE A 7 -12.70 -5.20 -0.99
N VAL A 8 -13.24 -6.42 -1.07
CA VAL A 8 -12.48 -7.66 -1.19
C VAL A 8 -12.01 -7.71 -2.63
N ARG A 9 -10.71 -7.54 -2.88
CA ARG A 9 -10.13 -7.97 -4.15
C ARG A 9 -9.58 -9.39 -3.96
N LEU A 10 -10.32 -10.29 -4.60
CA LEU A 10 -10.16 -11.73 -4.71
C LEU A 10 -8.75 -12.08 -5.18
N ASP A 11 -8.02 -12.90 -4.40
CA ASP A 11 -7.05 -13.78 -5.02
C ASP A 11 -7.78 -15.05 -5.47
N LEU A 12 -7.65 -15.37 -6.76
CA LEU A 12 -8.35 -16.48 -7.43
C LEU A 12 -7.72 -17.84 -7.15
N ASN A 13 -6.69 -17.93 -6.31
CA ASN A 13 -5.79 -19.10 -6.31
C ASN A 13 -5.47 -19.81 -4.98
N ALA A 14 -5.99 -19.43 -3.81
CA ALA A 14 -5.58 -20.14 -2.60
C ALA A 14 -6.68 -20.24 -1.55
N GLY A 15 -6.89 -21.46 -1.04
CA GLY A 15 -7.72 -21.75 0.13
C GLY A 15 -7.14 -21.21 1.45
N GLU A 16 -6.46 -20.07 1.41
CA GLU A 16 -5.84 -19.40 2.54
C GLU A 16 -6.62 -18.11 2.83
N THR A 17 -7.14 -17.99 4.05
CA THR A 17 -7.95 -16.84 4.43
C THR A 17 -7.02 -15.67 4.73
N THR A 18 -6.93 -14.69 3.81
CA THR A 18 -6.21 -13.44 4.06
C THR A 18 -6.78 -12.75 5.30
N THR A 19 -5.96 -12.58 6.32
CA THR A 19 -6.38 -11.97 7.59
C THR A 19 -6.35 -10.45 7.49
N ARG A 20 -7.04 -9.77 8.43
CA ARG A 20 -6.99 -8.31 8.54
C ARG A 20 -5.56 -7.80 8.76
N SER A 21 -4.73 -8.54 9.50
CA SER A 21 -3.33 -8.20 9.72
C SER A 21 -2.54 -8.21 8.42
N ASP A 22 -2.78 -9.19 7.55
CA ASP A 22 -2.06 -9.31 6.27
C ASP A 22 -2.36 -8.10 5.37
N LEU A 23 -3.63 -7.69 5.30
CA LEU A 23 -4.04 -6.49 4.57
C LEU A 23 -3.41 -5.21 5.11
N LEU A 24 -3.25 -5.09 6.44
CA LEU A 24 -2.61 -3.92 7.05
C LEU A 24 -1.11 -3.87 6.76
N VAL A 25 -0.44 -5.01 6.74
CA VAL A 25 0.99 -5.11 6.38
C VAL A 25 1.19 -4.78 4.91
N GLU A 26 0.32 -5.29 4.03
CA GLU A 26 0.33 -4.98 2.61
C GLU A 26 0.09 -3.50 2.33
N ALA A 27 -0.93 -2.91 2.95
CA ALA A 27 -1.23 -1.48 2.81
C ALA A 27 -0.07 -0.60 3.30
N ARG A 28 0.60 -0.96 4.40
CA ARG A 28 1.80 -0.26 4.90
C ARG A 28 2.93 -0.30 3.89
N GLY A 29 3.21 -1.48 3.35
CA GLY A 29 4.24 -1.64 2.35
C GLY A 29 3.98 -0.76 1.11
N TRP A 30 2.75 -0.77 0.61
CA TRP A 30 2.36 0.08 -0.52
C TRP A 30 2.55 1.57 -0.21
N LEU A 31 2.14 2.04 0.98
CA LEU A 31 2.28 3.45 1.37
C LEU A 31 3.74 3.90 1.48
N LEU A 32 4.62 3.06 2.06
CA LEU A 32 6.05 3.34 2.16
C LEU A 32 6.69 3.41 0.77
N PHE A 33 6.45 2.40 -0.07
CA PHE A 33 6.95 2.36 -1.44
C PHE A 33 6.49 3.58 -2.25
N PHE A 34 5.20 3.93 -2.14
CA PHE A 34 4.64 5.10 -2.82
C PHE A 34 5.30 6.40 -2.35
N LYS A 35 5.48 6.58 -1.03
CA LYS A 35 6.13 7.78 -0.47
C LYS A 35 7.56 7.96 -0.98
N GLU A 36 8.31 6.87 -1.11
CA GLU A 36 9.71 6.92 -1.57
C GLU A 36 9.86 7.09 -3.08
N SER A 37 8.90 6.56 -3.86
CA SER A 37 9.04 6.43 -5.32
C SER A 37 8.14 7.37 -6.13
N TRP A 38 7.17 8.04 -5.52
CA TRP A 38 6.25 8.94 -6.24
C TRP A 38 6.93 10.23 -6.69
N ALA A 39 6.73 10.58 -7.96
CA ALA A 39 7.09 11.87 -8.52
C ALA A 39 5.87 12.47 -9.24
N PRO A 40 5.53 13.76 -9.00
CA PRO A 40 4.44 14.42 -9.72
C PRO A 40 4.73 14.49 -11.23
N ALA A 41 3.70 14.26 -12.04
CA ALA A 41 3.76 14.37 -13.50
C ALA A 41 3.07 15.66 -13.99
N PRO A 42 3.50 16.23 -15.13
CA PRO A 42 2.98 17.51 -15.63
C PRO A 42 1.60 17.43 -16.30
N ASP A 43 1.16 16.25 -16.72
CA ASP A 43 -0.15 16.04 -17.34
C ASP A 43 -0.79 14.70 -16.89
N LEU A 44 -2.10 14.58 -17.12
CA LEU A 44 -2.90 13.44 -16.66
C LEU A 44 -2.46 12.10 -17.27
N GLU A 45 -2.08 12.08 -18.54
CA GLU A 45 -1.64 10.84 -19.21
C GLU A 45 -0.33 10.36 -18.59
N GLN A 46 0.64 11.26 -18.42
CA GLN A 46 1.90 10.97 -17.74
C GLN A 46 1.67 10.56 -16.28
N GLU A 47 0.68 11.15 -15.60
CA GLU A 47 0.33 10.77 -14.24
C GLU A 47 -0.23 9.34 -14.17
N LEU A 48 -1.13 8.97 -15.10
CA LEU A 48 -1.67 7.62 -15.20
C LEU A 48 -0.59 6.59 -15.54
N HIS A 49 0.33 6.94 -16.46
CA HIS A 49 1.48 6.12 -16.79
C HIS A 49 2.42 5.94 -15.59
N ALA A 50 2.73 7.01 -14.87
CA ALA A 50 3.57 6.95 -13.67
C ALA A 50 2.94 6.08 -12.57
N ARG A 51 1.63 6.22 -12.34
CA ARG A 51 0.89 5.39 -11.38
C ARG A 51 0.90 3.90 -11.76
N ARG A 52 0.68 3.58 -13.05
CA ARG A 52 0.73 2.19 -13.53
C ARG A 52 2.12 1.58 -13.37
N ALA A 53 3.16 2.32 -13.79
CA ALA A 53 4.54 1.87 -13.65
C ALA A 53 4.93 1.65 -12.17
N LEU A 54 4.45 2.49 -11.25
CA LEU A 54 4.67 2.30 -9.82
C LEU A 54 3.97 1.05 -9.27
N MET A 55 2.73 0.77 -9.69
CA MET A 55 2.03 -0.47 -9.30
C MET A 55 2.78 -1.71 -9.80
N GLU A 56 3.23 -1.71 -11.06
CA GLU A 56 4.00 -2.81 -11.64
C GLU A 56 5.35 -3.01 -10.91
N ARG A 57 6.05 -1.91 -10.60
CA ARG A 57 7.30 -1.95 -9.83
C ARG A 57 7.09 -2.50 -8.42
N TRP A 58 6.01 -2.11 -7.74
CA TRP A 58 5.73 -2.66 -6.42
C TRP A 58 5.36 -4.14 -6.46
N ALA A 59 4.56 -4.56 -7.44
CA ALA A 59 4.18 -5.94 -7.62
C ALA A 59 5.38 -6.85 -7.96
N SER A 60 6.45 -6.28 -8.52
CA SER A 60 7.72 -6.96 -8.82
C SER A 60 8.82 -6.72 -7.79
N ALA A 61 8.64 -5.81 -6.85
CA ALA A 61 9.63 -5.49 -5.82
C ALA A 61 9.68 -6.59 -4.76
N ASP A 62 10.88 -6.78 -4.19
CA ASP A 62 11.04 -7.56 -2.97
C ASP A 62 10.27 -6.89 -1.82
N GLN A 63 9.43 -7.65 -1.12
CA GLN A 63 8.48 -7.10 -0.14
C GLN A 63 9.11 -6.89 1.25
N SER A 64 10.43 -6.96 1.37
CA SER A 64 11.19 -6.79 2.63
C SER A 64 10.97 -5.44 3.33
N PHE A 65 10.55 -4.40 2.60
CA PHE A 65 10.17 -3.11 3.19
C PHE A 65 8.88 -3.17 4.04
N ARG A 66 8.16 -4.30 4.04
CA ARG A 66 6.99 -4.52 4.92
C ARG A 66 7.39 -4.81 6.37
N ASP A 67 8.62 -5.26 6.60
CA ASP A 67 9.07 -5.78 7.90
C ASP A 67 9.60 -4.71 8.86
N VAL A 68 9.43 -3.43 8.54
CA VAL A 68 9.84 -2.32 9.40
C VAL A 68 8.95 -2.26 10.65
N SER A 69 9.54 -2.44 11.82
CA SER A 69 8.84 -2.48 13.11
C SER A 69 7.98 -1.24 13.35
N ILE A 70 6.73 -1.46 13.77
CA ILE A 70 5.68 -0.45 13.97
C ILE A 70 6.07 0.68 14.95
N GLU A 71 7.03 0.43 15.84
CA GLU A 71 7.43 1.35 16.91
C GLU A 71 7.85 2.73 16.41
N SER A 72 8.44 2.83 15.21
CA SER A 72 8.84 4.11 14.61
C SER A 72 7.68 4.89 13.97
N PHE A 73 6.72 4.20 13.34
CA PHE A 73 5.62 4.84 12.62
C PHE A 73 4.53 5.39 13.58
N THR A 74 4.40 4.78 14.76
CA THR A 74 3.47 5.24 15.80
C THR A 74 4.01 6.39 16.64
N SER A 75 5.34 6.62 16.61
CA SER A 75 5.95 7.75 17.30
C SER A 75 5.52 9.09 16.68
N ASP A 76 5.38 9.15 15.35
CA ASP A 76 5.03 10.39 14.64
C ASP A 76 3.55 10.80 14.80
N PHE A 77 2.66 9.86 15.12
CA PHE A 77 1.24 10.16 15.36
C PHE A 77 0.92 10.52 16.81
N LYS A 78 1.87 10.37 17.73
CA LYS A 78 1.70 10.69 19.15
C LYS A 78 2.35 12.03 19.47
N GLY A 79 1.84 13.10 18.87
CA GLY A 79 2.38 14.43 19.13
C GLY A 79 1.64 15.59 18.48
N LYS A 80 0.48 15.97 19.02
CA LYS A 80 0.24 17.33 19.53
C LYS A 80 -1.08 17.39 20.27
N ASP A 81 -0.99 17.97 21.45
CA ASP A 81 -2.03 18.15 22.47
C ASP A 81 -3.23 18.97 21.97
#